data_AF-A0AAE3NQM9-F1
#
_entry.id   AF-A0AAE3NQM9-F1
#
_cell.length_a   1.000
_cell.length_b   1.000
_cell.length_c   1.000
_cell.angle_alpha   90.00
_cell.angle_beta   90.00
_cell.angle_gamma   90.00
#
_symmetry.space_group_name_H-M   'P 1'
#
loop_
_entity.id
_entity.type
_entity.pdbx_description
1 polymer ?
#
loop_
_entity_poly.entity_id
_entity_poly.type
_entity_poly.pdbx_seq_one_letter_code
_entity_poly.pdbx_strand_id
1 'polypeptide(L)' 'MTHRTRRSTSMTLDGDVLDEARRLGINISQAAEGGLVSAIRAERARVWKEENAGAIDDYNAFVEANGVLLSRFRKF' A
#
# COMPACT_ATOMS: atom_id res chain seq x y z
N MET A 1 16.05 -2.69 -21.18
CA MET A 1 15.16 -3.54 -20.35
C MET A 1 15.80 -3.72 -18.98
N THR A 2 15.26 -3.09 -17.94
CA THR A 2 15.76 -3.23 -16.58
C THR A 2 15.39 -4.62 -16.04
N HIS A 3 16.36 -5.54 -16.02
CA HIS A 3 16.17 -6.85 -15.39
C HIS A 3 15.96 -6.64 -13.89
N ARG A 4 14.73 -6.85 -13.41
CA ARG A 4 14.43 -6.87 -11.98
C ARG A 4 15.11 -8.10 -11.38
N THR A 5 16.19 -7.89 -10.63
CA THR A 5 16.91 -8.95 -9.94
C THR A 5 16.02 -9.55 -8.87
N ARG A 6 15.58 -10.79 -9.08
CA ARG A 6 14.84 -11.55 -8.06
C ARG A 6 15.85 -12.05 -7.03
N ARG A 7 15.59 -11.80 -5.76
CA ARG A 7 16.37 -12.35 -4.65
C ARG A 7 15.55 -13.45 -3.99
N SER A 8 16.16 -14.62 -3.78
CA SER A 8 15.56 -15.65 -2.95
C SER A 8 15.70 -15.27 -1.48
N THR A 9 14.68 -15.58 -0.68
CA THR A 9 14.71 -15.40 0.78
C THR A 9 14.03 -16.61 1.38
N SER A 10 14.71 -17.28 2.31
CA SER A 10 14.12 -18.37 3.08
C SER A 10 13.27 -17.75 4.19
N MET A 11 12.05 -18.23 4.36
CA MET A 11 11.14 -17.82 5.44
C MET A 11 10.51 -19.06 6.05
N THR A 12 10.29 -19.01 7.36
CA THR A 12 9.58 -20.06 8.09
C THR A 12 8.12 -19.67 8.20
N LEU A 13 7.24 -20.58 7.77
CA LEU A 13 5.78 -20.44 7.85
C LEU A 13 5.22 -21.68 8.55
N ASP A 14 3.98 -21.57 9.01
CA ASP A 14 3.23 -22.68 9.59
C ASP A 14 3.14 -23.85 8.59
N GLY A 15 3.44 -25.06 9.07
CA GLY A 15 3.43 -26.27 8.26
C GLY A 15 2.05 -26.62 7.70
N ASP A 16 1.00 -26.45 8.51
CA ASP A 16 -0.37 -26.77 8.11
C ASP A 16 -0.84 -25.85 6.97
N VAL A 17 -0.45 -24.57 7.04
CA VAL A 17 -0.73 -23.58 5.99
C VAL A 17 0.01 -23.92 4.69
N LEU A 18 1.27 -24.36 4.79
CA LEU A 18 2.05 -24.76 3.62
C LEU A 18 1.48 -26.02 2.96
N ASP A 19 1.07 -27.00 3.75
CA ASP A 19 0.51 -28.25 3.25
C ASP A 19 -0.87 -28.03 2.64
N GLU A 20 -1.69 -27.18 3.24
CA GLU A 20 -2.96 -26.76 2.65
C GLU A 20 -2.74 -25.99 1.34
N ALA A 21 -1.80 -25.04 1.30
CA ALA A 21 -1.47 -24.30 0.09
C ALA A 21 -1.00 -25.24 -1.04
N ARG A 22 -0.17 -26.25 -0.72
CA ARG A 22 0.25 -27.28 -1.66
C ARG A 22 -0.92 -28.12 -2.16
N ARG A 23 -1.82 -28.55 -1.26
CA ARG A 23 -3.02 -29.32 -1.59
C ARG A 23 -3.93 -28.57 -2.56
N LEU A 24 -4.03 -27.26 -2.39
CA LEU A 24 -4.82 -26.36 -3.24
C LEU A 24 -4.09 -25.91 -4.51
N GLY A 25 -2.82 -26.31 -4.72
CA GLY A 25 -2.03 -25.90 -5.88
C GLY A 25 -1.64 -24.42 -5.89
N ILE A 26 -1.63 -23.77 -4.72
CA ILE A 26 -1.31 -22.34 -4.60
C ILE A 26 0.19 -22.13 -4.77
N ASN A 27 0.56 -21.16 -5.62
CA ASN A 27 1.94 -20.72 -5.75
C ASN A 27 2.34 -19.85 -4.55
N ILE A 28 2.94 -20.49 -3.54
CA ILE A 28 3.34 -19.86 -2.27
C ILE A 28 4.24 -18.63 -2.50
N SER A 29 5.21 -18.71 -3.41
CA SER A 29 6.12 -17.59 -3.70
C SER A 29 5.37 -16.38 -4.26
N GLN A 30 4.41 -16.61 -5.15
CA GLN A 30 3.60 -15.53 -5.73
C GLN A 30 2.63 -14.94 -4.69
N ALA A 31 2.02 -15.78 -3.86
CA ALA A 31 1.14 -15.34 -2.77
C ALA A 31 1.90 -14.51 -1.73
N ALA A 32 3.12 -14.95 -1.36
CA ALA A 32 4.00 -14.23 -0.45
C ALA A 32 4.43 -12.87 -1.04
N GLU A 33 4.79 -12.80 -2.32
CA GLU A 33 5.10 -11.52 -2.99
C GLU A 33 3.89 -10.57 -2.95
N GLY A 34 2.69 -11.07 -3.26
CA GLY A 34 1.45 -10.28 -3.21
C GLY A 34 1.14 -9.74 -1.82
N GLY A 35 1.28 -10.58 -0.79
CA GLY A 35 1.10 -10.19 0.61
C GLY A 35 2.10 -9.12 1.04
N LEU A 36 3.39 -9.32 0.71
CA LEU A 36 4.45 -8.38 1.05
C LEU A 36 4.27 -7.02 0.36
N VAL A 37 3.89 -7.00 -0.93
CA VAL A 37 3.59 -5.75 -1.65
C VAL A 37 2.44 -5.00 -0.98
N SER A 38 1.39 -5.71 -0.58
CA SER A 38 0.23 -5.12 0.10
C SER A 38 0.62 -4.52 1.46
N ALA A 39 1.40 -5.25 2.26
CA ALA A 39 1.89 -4.76 3.55
C ALA A 39 2.78 -3.51 3.39
N ILE A 40 3.73 -3.53 2.44
CA ILE A 40 4.60 -2.37 2.15
C ILE A 40 3.77 -1.15 1.74
N ARG A 41 2.75 -1.34 0.89
CA ARG A 41 1.88 -0.24 0.45
C ARG A 41 1.10 0.36 1.61
N ALA A 42 0.54 -0.48 2.48
CA ALA A 42 -0.19 -0.03 3.66
C ALA A 42 0.72 0.78 4.60
N GLU A 43 1.93 0.27 4.84
CA GLU A 43 2.90 0.92 5.71
C GLU A 43 3.37 2.27 5.15
N ARG A 44 3.68 2.33 3.85
CA ARG A 44 4.02 3.60 3.19
C ARG A 44 2.89 4.61 3.25
N ALA A 45 1.65 4.15 3.07
CA ALA A 45 0.49 5.03 3.18
C ALA A 45 0.31 5.56 4.61
N ARG A 46 0.60 4.74 5.64
CA ARG A 46 0.59 5.18 7.04
C ARG A 46 1.65 6.26 7.29
N VAL A 47 2.90 5.97 6.96
CA VAL A 47 4.03 6.91 7.13
C VAL A 47 3.74 8.22 6.40
N TRP A 48 3.29 8.15 5.14
CA TRP A 48 2.95 9.35 4.37
C TRP A 48 1.86 10.18 5.05
N LYS A 49 0.82 9.55 5.58
CA LYS A 49 -0.25 10.28 6.32
C LYS A 49 0.29 10.97 7.56
N GLU A 50 1.16 10.32 8.31
CA GLU A 50 1.79 10.89 9.50
C GLU A 50 2.67 12.10 9.13
N GLU A 51 3.51 11.95 8.10
CA GLU A 51 4.39 13.03 7.61
C GLU A 51 3.62 14.23 7.04
N ASN A 52 2.45 13.99 6.43
CA ASN A 52 1.67 15.02 5.74
C ASN A 52 0.48 15.52 6.58
N ALA A 53 0.28 15.02 7.80
CA ALA A 53 -0.85 15.37 8.64
C ALA A 53 -0.97 16.89 8.84
N GLY A 54 0.13 17.56 9.18
CA GLY A 54 0.14 19.02 9.36
C GLY A 54 -0.20 19.79 8.07
N ALA A 55 0.35 19.37 6.93
CA ALA A 55 0.04 20.00 5.64
C ALA A 55 -1.42 19.80 5.22
N ILE A 56 -2.00 18.64 5.55
CA ILE A 56 -3.41 18.34 5.34
C ILE A 56 -4.27 19.23 6.25
N ASP A 57 -3.92 19.38 7.52
CA ASP A 57 -4.65 20.24 8.47
C ASP A 57 -4.61 21.72 8.06
N ASP A 58 -3.43 22.23 7.66
CA ASP A 58 -3.28 23.59 7.14
C ASP A 58 -4.13 23.82 5.89
N TYR A 59 -4.14 22.85 4.97
CA TYR A 59 -4.96 22.92 3.76
C TYR A 59 -6.45 22.85 4.08
N ASN A 60 -6.87 21.99 5.01
CA ASN A 60 -8.26 21.90 5.46
C ASN A 60 -8.71 23.23 6.07
N ALA A 61 -7.91 23.82 6.97
CA ALA A 61 -8.20 25.13 7.55
C ALA A 61 -8.31 26.23 6.48
N PHE A 62 -7.45 26.22 5.47
CA PHE A 62 -7.54 27.14 4.34
C PHE A 62 -8.84 26.97 3.55
N VAL A 63 -9.25 25.73 3.26
CA VAL A 63 -10.50 25.44 2.53
C VAL A 63 -11.72 25.83 3.34
N GLU A 64 -11.74 25.59 4.65
CA GLU A 64 -12.84 26.04 5.52
C GLU A 64 -12.97 27.57 5.53
N ALA A 65 -11.84 28.29 5.56
CA ALA A 65 -11.85 29.75 5.58
C ALA A 65 -12.16 30.39 4.21
N ASN A 66 -11.70 29.80 3.10
CA ASN A 66 -11.73 30.43 1.77
C ASN A 66 -12.65 29.71 0.76
N GLY A 67 -13.22 28.56 1.14
CA GLY A 67 -13.89 27.64 0.26
C GLY A 67 -12.90 26.86 -0.64
N VAL A 68 -13.44 25.89 -1.38
CA VAL A 68 -12.64 25.09 -2.31
C VAL A 68 -12.15 25.98 -3.46
N LEU A 69 -10.84 26.00 -3.67
CA LEU A 69 -10.22 26.73 -4.78
C LEU A 69 -10.83 26.30 -6.13
N LEU A 70 -11.08 27.28 -6.99
CA LEU A 70 -11.60 27.09 -8.34
C LEU A 70 -12.99 26.40 -8.41
N SER A 71 -13.67 26.21 -7.28
CA SER A 71 -15.03 25.65 -7.21
C SER A 71 -16.00 26.35 -8.17
N ARG A 72 -15.87 27.68 -8.32
CA ARG A 72 -16.66 28.51 -9.25
C ARG A 72 -16.55 28.14 -10.74
N PHE A 73 -15.57 27.34 -11.13
CA PHE A 73 -15.38 26.90 -12.53
C PHE A 73 -15.71 25.42 -12.75
N ARG A 74 -16.16 24.70 -11.71
CA ARG A 74 -16.53 23.28 -11.80
C ARG A 74 -17.83 23.14 -12.60
N LYS A 75 -17.78 22.42 -13.73
CA LYS A 75 -18.97 22.00 -14.50
C LYS A 75 -19.43 20.62 -14.00
N PHE A 76 -20.74 20.45 -13.80
CA PHE A 76 -21.38 19.19 -13.40
C PHE A 76 -21.87 18.43 -14.63
#